data_AF-A0A4R7X658-F1
#
_entry.id   AF-A0A4R7X658-F1
#
_cell.length_a   1.000
_cell.length_b   1.000
_cell.length_c   1.000
_cell.angle_alpha   90.00
_cell.angle_beta   90.00
_cell.angle_gamma   90.00
#
_symmetry.space_group_name_H-M   'P 1'
#
loop_
_entity.id
_entity.type
_entity.pdbx_description
1 polymer ?
#
loop_
_entity_poly.entity_id
_entity_poly.type
_entity_poly.pdbx_seq_one_letter_code
_entity_poly.pdbx_strand_id
1 'polypeptide(L)' 'MPLVEHGLLVERVDIAESAAMNDIYGLRIPVLRRADSGVELDWPFDTGQVVAFLRDQLES' A
#
# COMPACT_ATOMS: atom_id res chain seq x y z
N MET A 1 17.05 -2.35 3.49
CA MET A 1 16.03 -2.40 2.41
C MET A 1 15.93 -1.00 1.82
N PRO A 2 16.24 -0.80 0.53
CA PRO A 2 16.57 0.52 -0.03
C PRO A 2 15.49 1.61 0.11
N LEU A 3 14.21 1.23 0.26
CA LEU A 3 13.10 2.19 0.34
C LEU A 3 12.96 2.85 1.72
N VAL A 4 13.37 2.18 2.80
CA VAL A 4 13.29 2.71 4.17
C VAL A 4 14.28 3.86 4.37
N GLU A 5 15.42 3.81 3.67
CA GLU A 5 16.47 4.86 3.73
C GLU A 5 16.03 6.19 3.09
N HIS A 6 14.92 6.17 2.34
CA HIS A 6 14.28 7.36 1.76
C HIS A 6 13.03 7.81 2.53
N GLY A 7 12.80 7.29 3.73
CA GLY A 7 11.67 7.69 4.59
C GLY A 7 10.36 6.95 4.29
N LEU A 8 10.37 5.91 3.45
CA LEU A 8 9.19 5.07 3.24
C LEU A 8 9.03 4.09 4.40
N LEU A 9 8.01 4.32 5.23
CA LEU A 9 7.58 3.38 6.25
C LEU A 9 6.49 2.48 5.66
N VAL A 10 6.72 1.17 5.64
CA VAL A 10 5.73 0.18 5.23
C VAL A 10 5.41 -0.70 6.42
N GLU A 11 4.13 -0.79 6.77
CA GLU A 11 3.62 -1.74 7.74
C GLU A 11 2.98 -2.92 7.01
N ARG A 12 3.37 -4.14 7.40
CA ARG A 12 2.72 -5.35 6.92
C ARG A 12 1.55 -5.68 7.84
N VAL A 13 0.33 -5.56 7.31
CA VAL A 13 -0.89 -5.93 8.02
C VAL A 13 -1.31 -7.34 7.57
N ASP A 14 -1.42 -8.27 8.52
CA ASP A 14 -2.06 -9.55 8.28
C ASP A 14 -3.58 -9.40 8.44
N ILE A 15 -4.31 -9.73 7.39
CA ILE A 15 -5.77 -9.62 7.36
C ILE A 15 -6.48 -10.90 7.80
N ALA A 16 -5.76 -12.00 8.01
CA ALA A 16 -6.34 -13.30 8.31
C ALA A 16 -7.15 -13.32 9.62
N GLU A 17 -6.76 -12.49 10.59
CA GLU A 17 -7.43 -12.39 11.90
C GLU A 17 -8.63 -11.45 11.91
N SER A 18 -8.86 -10.69 10.82
CA SER A 18 -9.95 -9.72 10.72
C SER A 18 -10.93 -10.10 9.61
N ALA A 19 -12.10 -10.61 9.99
CA ALA A 19 -13.15 -10.99 9.05
C ALA A 19 -13.56 -9.81 8.14
N ALA A 20 -13.60 -8.59 8.68
CA ALA A 20 -13.93 -7.39 7.91
C ALA A 20 -12.85 -7.07 6.86
N MET A 21 -11.56 -7.23 7.20
CA MET A 21 -10.48 -7.02 6.22
C MET A 21 -10.41 -8.17 5.21
N ASN A 22 -10.74 -9.39 5.62
CA ASN A 22 -10.80 -10.54 4.72
C ASN A 22 -11.89 -10.37 3.66
N ASP A 23 -13.07 -9.87 4.04
CA ASP A 23 -14.16 -9.59 3.09
C ASP A 23 -13.75 -8.52 2.06
N ILE A 24 -13.06 -7.47 2.50
CA ILE A 24 -12.65 -6.35 1.64
C ILE A 24 -11.43 -6.69 0.76
N TYR A 25 -10.42 -7.35 1.32
CA TYR A 25 -9.11 -7.51 0.69
C TYR A 25 -8.76 -8.96 0.34
N GLY A 26 -9.50 -9.96 0.80
CA GLY A 26 -9.13 -11.38 0.70
C GLY A 26 -8.88 -11.87 -0.73
N LEU A 27 -9.55 -11.27 -1.73
CA LEU A 27 -9.35 -11.56 -3.15
C LEU A 27 -8.42 -10.58 -3.88
N ARG A 28 -8.00 -9.50 -3.21
CA ARG A 28 -7.20 -8.40 -3.78
C ARG A 28 -5.75 -8.40 -3.30
N ILE A 29 -5.45 -9.06 -2.18
CA ILE A 29 -4.09 -9.06 -1.63
C ILE A 29 -3.07 -9.61 -2.64
N PRO A 30 -1.88 -8.97 -2.78
CA PRO A 30 -1.39 -7.83 -1.99
C PRO A 30 -1.95 -6.47 -2.44
N VAL A 31 -2.35 -5.62 -1.48
CA VAL A 31 -2.80 -4.23 -1.73
C VAL A 31 -1.90 -3.28 -0.95
N LEU A 32 -1.45 -2.19 -1.59
CA LEU A 32 -0.78 -1.09 -0.89
C LEU A 32 -1.82 -0.02 -0.57
N ARG A 33 -1.96 0.31 0.71
CA ARG A 33 -2.85 1.38 1.17
C ARG A 33 -2.03 2.49 1.82
N ARG A 34 -2.35 3.72 1.47
CA ARG A 34 -1.75 4.91 2.06
C ARG A 34 -2.41 5.23 3.40
N ALA A 35 -1.59 5.45 4.42
CA ALA A 35 -2.06 5.72 5.78
C ALA A 35 -2.64 7.14 5.95
N ASP A 36 -2.16 8.09 5.13
CA ASP A 36 -2.54 9.50 5.17
C ASP A 36 -3.84 9.77 4.40
N SER A 37 -3.96 9.25 3.17
CA SER A 37 -5.11 9.51 2.29
C SER A 37 -6.10 8.36 2.19
N GLY A 38 -5.71 7.14 2.58
CA GLY A 38 -6.52 5.94 2.40
C GLY A 38 -6.57 5.43 0.96
N VAL A 39 -5.87 6.06 0.01
CA VAL A 39 -5.83 5.62 -1.39
C VAL A 39 -5.14 4.26 -1.47
N GLU A 40 -5.64 3.41 -2.36
CA GLU A 40 -5.21 2.03 -2.54
C GLU A 40 -4.60 1.83 -3.93
N LEU A 41 -3.57 0.98 -3.99
CA LEU A 41 -2.99 0.45 -5.20
C LEU A 41 -3.14 -1.08 -5.17
N ASP A 42 -3.98 -1.58 -6.07
CA ASP A 42 -4.25 -3.00 -6.25
C ASP A 42 -3.18 -3.69 -7.06
N TRP A 43 -2.96 -4.97 -6.74
CA TRP A 43 -2.18 -5.86 -7.60
C TRP A 43 -2.89 -6.07 -8.96
N PRO A 44 -2.14 -6.20 -10.08
CA PRO A 44 -0.69 -6.15 -10.19
C PRO A 44 -0.14 -4.73 -10.26
N PHE A 45 1.00 -4.52 -9.59
CA PHE A 45 1.76 -3.28 -9.72
C PHE A 45 3.27 -3.52 -9.88
N ASP A 46 3.92 -2.63 -10.61
CA ASP A 46 5.37 -2.56 -10.75
C ASP A 46 6.00 -1.42 -9.92
N THR A 47 7.33 -1.39 -9.85
CA THR A 47 8.08 -0.39 -9.08
C THR A 47 7.78 1.05 -9.49
N GLY A 48 7.58 1.33 -10.78
CA GLY A 48 7.22 2.65 -11.28
C GLY A 48 5.85 3.10 -10.78
N GLN A 49 4.88 2.18 -10.77
CA GLN A 49 3.54 2.44 -10.20
C GLN A 49 3.61 2.71 -8.69
N VAL A 50 4.42 1.96 -7.94
CA VAL A 50 4.63 2.21 -6.50
C VAL A 50 5.28 3.58 -6.27
N VAL A 51 6.28 3.95 -7.06
CA VAL A 51 6.94 5.27 -6.93
C VAL A 51 5.98 6.40 -7.26
N ALA A 52 5.16 6.29 -8.32
CA ALA A 52 4.16 7.29 -8.66
C ALA A 52 3.10 7.43 -7.55
N PHE A 53 2.62 6.29 -7.04
CA PHE A 53 1.65 6.21 -5.94
C PHE A 53 2.12 6.91 -4.65
N LEU A 54 3.42 6.86 -4.36
CA LEU A 54 4.03 7.55 -3.22
C LEU A 54 4.34 9.03 -3.48
N ARG A 55 4.56 9.42 -4.75
CA ARG A 55 4.91 10.80 -5.14
C ARG A 55 3.73 11.74 -5.26
N ASP A 56 2.51 11.23 -5.35
CA ASP A 56 1.23 11.98 -5.41
C ASP A 56 0.99 12.94 -4.21
N GLN A 57 1.95 13.08 -3.28
CA GLN A 57 1.96 14.09 -2.21
C GLN A 57 2.94 15.25 -2.43
N LEU A 58 3.88 15.15 -3.37
CA LEU A 58 4.90 16.19 -3.56
C LEU A 58 4.39 17.39 -4.40
N GLU A 59 3.14 17.35 -4.88
CA GLU A 59 2.55 18.38 -5.76
C GLU A 59 1.36 19.15 -5.14
N SER A 60 1.20 19.19 -3.80
CA SER A 60 0.23 20.08 -3.13
C SER A 60 0.86 21.02 -2.11
#